data_AF-A0AAV3NH68-F1
#
_entry.id   AF-A0AAV3NH68-F1
#
_cell.length_a   1.000
_cell.length_b   1.000
_cell.length_c   1.000
_cell.angle_alpha   90.00
_cell.angle_beta   90.00
_cell.angle_gamma   90.00
#
_symmetry.space_group_name_H-M   'P 1'
#
loop_
_entity.id
_entity.type
_entity.pdbx_description
1 polymer ?
#
loop_
_entity_poly.entity_id
_entity_poly.type
_entity_poly.pdbx_seq_one_letter_code
_entity_poly.pdbx_strand_id
1 'polypeptide(L)' 'METAAVALICLQQKTPFIAIRALSDLAGGGGALSNETDIFALLASVNVVTVFINFNSLLKETQNVYTS' A
#
# COMPACT_ATOMS: atom_id res chain seq x y z
N MET A 1 5.10 1.24 -11.28
CA MET A 1 6.05 0.09 -11.24
C MET A 1 7.08 0.21 -10.11
N GLU A 2 6.81 1.04 -9.10
CA GLU A 2 7.77 1.53 -8.11
C GLU A 2 7.97 0.50 -7.00
N THR A 3 6.90 -0.19 -6.61
CA THR A 3 6.92 -1.19 -5.53
C THR A 3 7.93 -2.31 -5.77
N ALA A 4 8.08 -2.78 -7.01
CA ALA A 4 9.01 -3.86 -7.33
C ALA A 4 10.48 -3.43 -7.17
N ALA A 5 10.80 -2.20 -7.58
CA ALA A 5 12.13 -1.64 -7.42
C ALA A 5 12.47 -1.44 -5.93
N VAL A 6 11.54 -0.91 -5.14
CA VAL A 6 11.74 -0.73 -3.69
C VAL A 6 11.88 -2.08 -2.98
N ALA A 7 11.05 -3.07 -3.32
CA ALA A 7 11.12 -4.42 -2.76
C ALA A 7 12.49 -5.09 -3.01
N LEU A 8 13.03 -4.92 -4.22
CA LEU A 8 14.35 -5.47 -4.58
C LEU A 8 15.46 -4.88 -3.71
N ILE A 9 15.43 -3.56 -3.48
CA ILE A 9 16.42 -2.88 -2.64
C ILE A 9 16.28 -3.33 -1.18
N CYS A 10 15.06 -3.40 -0.64
CA CYS A 10 14.84 -3.89 0.73
C CYS A 10 15.33 -5.32 0.92
N LEU A 11 15.13 -6.18 -0.08
CA LEU A 11 15.66 -7.55 -0.07
C LEU A 11 17.20 -7.56 -0.01
N GLN A 12 17.86 -6.74 -0.85
CA GLN A 12 19.32 -6.61 -0.84
C GLN A 12 19.86 -6.11 0.51
N GLN A 13 19.12 -5.21 1.16
CA GLN A 13 19.48 -4.62 2.46
C GLN A 13 18.97 -5.43 3.66
N LYS A 14 18.41 -6.63 3.46
CA LYS A 14 17.80 -7.47 4.53
C LYS A 14 16.81 -6.72 5.41
N THR A 15 16.12 -5.75 4.84
CA THR A 15 15.16 -4.91 5.56
C THR A 15 13.75 -5.45 5.32
N PRO A 16 12.96 -5.75 6.38
CA PRO A 16 11.58 -6.16 6.23
C PRO A 16 10.80 -5.14 5.39
N PHE A 17 10.05 -5.62 4.40
CA PHE A 17 9.31 -4.77 3.47
C PHE A 17 7.87 -5.26 3.32
N ILE A 18 6.94 -4.30 3.36
CA ILE A 18 5.52 -4.52 3.07
C ILE A 18 5.04 -3.38 2.17
N ALA A 19 4.21 -3.72 1.18
CA ALA A 19 3.58 -2.74 0.31
C ALA A 19 2.06 -2.85 0.44
N ILE A 20 1.41 -1.72 0.73
CA ILE A 20 -0.04 -1.59 0.73
C ILE A 20 -0.41 -0.79 -0.52
N ARG A 21 -1.20 -1.39 -1.42
CA ARG A 21 -1.56 -0.79 -2.70
C ARG A 21 -3.07 -0.70 -2.81
N ALA A 22 -3.57 0.50 -3.10
CA ALA A 22 -4.97 0.70 -3.45
C ALA A 22 -5.11 0.72 -4.98
N LEU A 23 -6.22 0.19 -5.47
CA LEU A 23 -6.57 0.26 -6.90
C LEU A 23 -7.14 1.64 -7.17
N SER A 24 -6.41 2.46 -7.93
CA SER A 24 -6.88 3.77 -8.41
C SER A 24 -7.49 3.70 -9.81
N ASP A 25 -7.23 2.62 -10.55
CA ASP A 25 -7.70 2.40 -11.92
C ASP A 25 -7.80 0.90 -12.17
N LEU A 26 -8.82 0.46 -12.91
CA LEU A 26 -9.00 -0.95 -13.26
C LEU A 26 -8.33 -1.24 -14.61
N ALA A 27 -7.07 -1.66 -14.55
CA ALA A 27 -6.33 -2.05 -15.75
C ALA A 27 -7.06 -3.18 -16.51
N GLY A 28 -7.63 -2.85 -17.69
CA GLY A 28 -8.34 -3.78 -18.57
C GLY A 28 -9.87 -3.82 -18.42
N GLY A 29 -10.46 -2.97 -17.59
CA GLY A 29 -11.88 -2.96 -17.26
C GLY A 29 -12.79 -2.09 -18.14
N GLY A 30 -12.65 -2.16 -19.47
CA GLY A 30 -13.69 -1.74 -20.43
C GLY A 30 -13.99 -0.23 -20.57
N GLY A 31 -13.70 0.31 -21.76
CA GLY A 31 -14.28 1.55 -22.26
C GLY A 31 -13.44 2.80 -22.03
N ALA A 32 -12.57 3.12 -23.00
CA ALA A 32 -11.65 4.25 -23.03
C ALA A 32 -12.34 5.64 -23.14
N LEU A 33 -13.26 6.00 -22.24
CA LEU A 33 -14.01 7.26 -22.34
C LEU A 33 -13.84 8.22 -21.17
N SER A 34 -13.34 7.79 -20.02
CA SER A 34 -12.95 8.73 -18.96
C SER A 34 -11.90 8.10 -18.06
N ASN A 35 -10.84 8.84 -17.78
CA ASN A 35 -9.72 8.41 -16.95
C ASN A 35 -10.20 8.29 -15.49
N GLU A 36 -10.73 7.13 -15.10
CA GLU A 36 -11.34 6.86 -13.78
C GLU A 36 -10.35 7.05 -12.62
N THR A 37 -9.05 7.13 -12.95
CA THR A 37 -7.96 7.46 -12.04
C THR A 37 -8.23 8.73 -11.22
N ASP A 38 -8.75 9.80 -11.82
CA ASP A 38 -9.00 11.06 -11.08
C ASP A 38 -10.18 10.95 -10.11
N ILE A 39 -11.14 10.07 -10.39
CA ILE A 39 -12.33 9.84 -9.55
C ILE A 39 -11.95 9.00 -8.33
N PHE A 40 -11.17 7.94 -8.54
CA PHE A 40 -10.83 7.00 -7.47
C PHE A 40 -9.51 7.31 -6.75
N ALA A 41 -8.67 8.22 -7.26
CA ALA A 41 -7.39 8.57 -6.63
C ALA A 41 -7.58 9.04 -5.17
N LEU A 42 -8.54 9.92 -4.90
CA LEU A 42 -8.77 10.41 -3.54
C LEU A 42 -9.24 9.28 -2.61
N LEU A 43 -10.20 8.47 -3.05
CA LEU A 43 -10.71 7.35 -2.27
C LEU A 43 -9.63 6.29 -2.02
N ALA A 44 -8.86 5.93 -3.05
CA ALA A 44 -7.72 5.03 -2.96
C ALA A 44 -6.66 5.55 -1.98
N SER A 45 -6.36 6.85 -2.01
CA SER A 45 -5.41 7.49 -1.10
C SER A 45 -5.90 7.47 0.36
N VAL A 46 -7.16 7.80 0.62
CA VAL A 46 -7.71 7.80 1.99
C VAL A 46 -7.72 6.37 2.56
N ASN A 47 -8.13 5.39 1.75
CA ASN A 47 -8.18 4.00 2.16
C ASN A 47 -6.78 3.44 2.47
N VAL A 48 -5.80 3.68 1.60
CA VAL A 48 -4.43 3.15 1.81
C VAL A 48 -3.78 3.75 3.05
N VAL A 49 -3.97 5.05 3.30
CA VAL A 49 -3.43 5.72 4.49
C VAL A 49 -4.09 5.20 5.76
N THR A 50 -5.41 5.01 5.74
CA THR A 50 -6.15 4.48 6.89
C THR A 50 -5.67 3.08 7.26
N VAL A 51 -5.52 2.19 6.26
CA VAL A 51 -4.99 0.83 6.49
C VAL A 51 -3.56 0.88 7.03
N PHE A 52 -2.71 1.75 6.48
CA PHE A 52 -1.32 1.89 6.94
C PHE A 52 -1.23 2.32 8.41
N ILE A 53 -2.01 3.32 8.83
CA ILE A 53 -2.02 3.79 10.23
C ILE A 53 -2.47 2.67 11.17
N ASN A 54 -3.56 1.99 10.83
CA ASN A 54 -4.10 0.91 11.65
C ASN A 54 -3.12 -0.27 11.76
N PHE A 55 -2.51 -0.66 10.64
CA PHE A 55 -1.50 -1.71 10.61
C PHE A 55 -0.28 -1.37 11.48
N ASN A 56 0.20 -0.13 11.41
CA ASN A 56 1.31 0.33 12.25
C ASN A 56 0.97 0.30 13.75
N SER A 57 -0.27 0.61 14.12
CA SER A 57 -0.72 0.48 15.51
C SER A 57 -0.67 -0.97 15.99
N LEU A 58 -1.19 -1.91 15.19
CA LEU A 58 -1.17 -3.35 15.50
C LEU A 58 0.25 -3.90 15.60
N LEU A 59 1.17 -3.45 14.74
CA LEU A 59 2.57 -3.85 14.80
C LEU A 59 3.21 -3.45 16.14
N LYS A 60 2.99 -2.21 16.59
CA LYS A 60 3.53 -1.73 17.87
C LYS A 60 2.99 -2.51 19.06
N GLU A 61 1.69 -2.79 19.07
CA GLU A 61 1.06 -3.61 20.11
C GLU A 61 1.64 -5.02 20.13
N THR A 62 1.76 -5.64 18.96
CA THR A 62 2.36 -6.98 18.79
C THR A 62 3.81 -7.00 19.29
N GLN A 63 4.62 -5.98 18.99
CA GLN A 63 6.00 -5.91 19.50
C GLN A 63 6.04 -5.82 21.02
N ASN A 64 5.18 -4.99 21.64
CA ASN A 64 5.14 -4.85 23.10
C ASN A 64 4.82 -6.17 23.83
N VAL A 65 3.97 -7.01 23.24
CA VAL A 65 3.64 -8.35 23.78
C VAL A 65 4.86 -9.28 23.76
N TYR A 66 5.71 -9.22 22.74
CA TYR A 66 6.90 -10.07 22.63
C TYR A 66 8.15 -9.52 23.34
N THR A 67 8.09 -8.30 23.85
CA THR A 67 9.18 -7.66 24.63
C THR A 67 8.91 -7.55 26.13
N SER A 68 7.74 -8.02 26.60
CA SER A 68 7.35 -8.08 28.03
C SER A 68 7.59 -9.47 28.59
#